data_AF-A0AA36EIT4-F1
#
_entry.id   AF-A0AA36EIT4-F1
#
_cell.length_a   1.000
_cell.length_b   1.000
_cell.length_c   1.000
_cell.angle_alpha   90.00
_cell.angle_beta   90.00
_cell.angle_gamma   90.00
#
_symmetry.space_group_name_H-M   'P 1'
#
loop_
_entity.id
_entity.type
_entity.pdbx_description
1 polymer ?
#
loop_
_entity_poly.entity_id
_entity_poly.type
_entity_poly.pdbx_seq_one_letter_code
_entity_poly.pdbx_strand_id
1 'polypeptide(L)'
;MNHLPWLQSSLPCLLLLIFSHPSYGDVGTAAQYSPPFLPTACYGYDPGQFPSSNLFAAAGDGIWDNGAACGRQYLVRCISAAQPGTCIPEQVIQVRIIDYALQTVSSPSYGSTTMVLSDTAFGTIANSTATSMNIEFQQI
;
A
#
# COMPACT_ATOMS: atom_id res chain seq x y z
N MET A 1 -43.85 -37.22 31.56
CA MET A 1 -43.67 -35.75 31.63
C MET A 1 -42.27 -35.46 31.16
N ASN A 2 -42.17 -34.85 29.98
CA ASN A 2 -41.00 -34.86 29.11
C ASN A 2 -39.91 -33.93 29.64
N HIS A 3 -38.70 -34.47 29.84
CA HIS A 3 -37.48 -33.68 30.05
C HIS A 3 -36.91 -33.27 28.70
N LEU A 4 -36.73 -31.96 28.48
CA LEU A 4 -36.18 -31.39 27.25
C LEU A 4 -34.83 -30.70 27.55
N PRO A 5 -33.67 -31.40 27.54
CA PRO A 5 -32.37 -30.77 27.77
C PRO A 5 -31.56 -30.66 26.46
N TRP A 6 -32.10 -30.03 25.40
CA TRP A 6 -31.44 -30.02 24.08
C TRP A 6 -31.34 -28.62 23.44
N LEU A 7 -31.44 -27.54 24.23
CA LEU A 7 -31.42 -26.16 23.71
C LEU A 7 -30.20 -25.34 24.10
N GLN A 8 -29.22 -25.91 24.81
CA GLN A 8 -28.16 -25.13 25.45
C GLN A 8 -26.80 -25.15 24.72
N SER A 9 -26.68 -25.88 23.60
CA SER A 9 -25.40 -26.15 22.94
C SER A 9 -25.09 -25.26 21.73
N SER A 10 -26.00 -24.37 21.32
CA SER A 10 -25.87 -23.53 20.11
C SER A 10 -25.31 -22.12 20.38
N LEU A 11 -25.10 -21.75 21.65
CA LEU A 11 -24.61 -20.43 22.05
C LEU A 11 -23.13 -20.10 21.70
N PRO A 12 -22.16 -21.04 21.61
CA PRO A 12 -20.76 -20.67 21.42
C PRO A 12 -20.41 -20.26 19.97
N CYS A 13 -21.25 -20.60 18.99
CA CYS A 13 -21.02 -20.23 17.59
C CYS A 13 -21.38 -18.74 17.32
N LEU A 14 -22.34 -18.19 18.06
CA LEU A 14 -22.80 -16.81 17.87
C LEU A 14 -21.80 -15.77 18.42
N LEU A 15 -20.96 -16.13 19.40
CA LEU A 15 -19.95 -15.23 19.99
C LEU A 15 -18.72 -15.00 19.10
N LEU A 16 -18.41 -15.89 18.16
CA LEU A 16 -17.24 -15.76 17.28
C LEU A 16 -17.39 -14.70 16.18
N LEU A 17 -18.64 -14.32 15.84
CA LEU A 17 -18.92 -13.33 14.79
C LEU A 17 -18.69 -11.87 15.25
N ILE A 18 -18.50 -11.64 16.55
CA ILE A 18 -18.42 -10.29 17.14
C ILE A 18 -16.96 -9.76 17.15
N PHE A 19 -15.97 -10.62 16.88
CA PHE A 19 -14.54 -10.27 16.91
C PHE A 19 -13.90 -10.11 15.53
N SER A 20 -14.69 -10.15 14.45
CA SER A 20 -14.21 -9.85 13.10
C SER A 20 -14.15 -8.34 12.91
N HIS A 21 -13.06 -7.70 13.36
CA HIS A 21 -12.79 -6.33 12.94
C HIS A 21 -12.53 -6.34 11.43
N PRO A 22 -13.33 -5.65 10.60
CA PRO A 22 -13.00 -5.52 9.19
C PRO A 22 -11.66 -4.79 9.08
N SER A 23 -10.64 -5.47 8.56
CA SER A 23 -9.46 -4.80 8.04
C SER A 23 -9.89 -4.09 6.76
N TYR A 24 -9.78 -2.76 6.74
CA TYR A 24 -10.06 -1.94 5.54
C TYR A 24 -8.82 -1.77 4.64
N GLY A 25 -7.70 -2.45 4.95
CA GLY A 25 -6.49 -2.41 4.16
C GLY A 25 -6.45 -3.49 3.07
N ASP A 26 -6.20 -3.07 1.84
CA ASP A 26 -5.81 -3.96 0.75
C ASP A 26 -4.32 -4.34 0.90
N VAL A 27 -3.93 -5.46 0.29
CA VAL A 27 -2.53 -5.91 0.27
C VAL A 27 -1.97 -5.86 -1.14
N GLY A 28 -0.70 -5.52 -1.24
CA GLY A 28 -0.01 -5.38 -2.53
C GLY A 28 1.50 -5.44 -2.39
N THR A 29 2.18 -5.10 -3.48
CA THR A 29 3.63 -5.00 -3.51
C THR A 29 4.07 -3.57 -3.78
N ALA A 30 5.23 -3.21 -3.25
CA ALA A 30 5.87 -1.93 -3.49
C ALA A 30 7.29 -2.09 -4.03
N ALA A 31 7.70 -1.16 -4.89
CA ALA A 31 9.07 -0.99 -5.38
C ALA A 31 9.58 0.44 -5.11
N GLN A 32 10.86 0.69 -5.36
CA GLN A 32 11.50 2.00 -5.28
C GLN A 32 11.37 2.78 -6.59
N TYR A 33 11.17 4.09 -6.44
CA TYR A 33 11.13 5.11 -7.49
C TYR A 33 12.26 6.10 -7.23
N SER A 34 13.33 6.00 -8.03
CA SER A 34 14.45 6.94 -7.98
C SER A 34 14.34 8.01 -9.08
N PRO A 35 14.91 9.21 -8.88
CA PRO A 35 14.94 10.23 -9.93
C PRO A 35 15.64 9.71 -11.21
N PRO A 36 15.33 10.28 -12.38
CA PRO A 36 14.42 11.42 -12.61
C PRO A 36 12.93 11.04 -12.55
N PHE A 37 12.11 11.97 -12.04
CA PHE A 37 10.65 11.75 -11.85
C PHE A 37 9.76 12.41 -12.91
N LEU A 38 10.30 13.33 -13.71
CA LEU A 38 9.52 14.12 -14.68
C LEU A 38 9.83 13.68 -16.12
N PRO A 39 8.84 13.72 -17.03
CA PRO A 39 7.43 14.02 -16.77
C PRO A 39 6.69 12.85 -16.11
N THR A 40 5.62 13.15 -15.40
CA THR A 40 4.70 12.15 -14.85
C THR A 40 3.46 12.01 -15.71
N ALA A 41 2.80 10.85 -15.64
CA ALA A 41 1.52 10.62 -16.30
C ALA A 41 0.38 11.52 -15.77
N CYS A 42 0.43 11.96 -14.50
CA CYS A 42 -0.65 12.76 -13.91
C CYS A 42 -0.57 14.24 -14.25
N TYR A 43 0.61 14.85 -14.14
CA TYR A 43 0.76 16.31 -14.21
C TYR A 43 1.93 16.76 -15.10
N GLY A 44 2.50 15.84 -15.90
CA GLY A 44 3.54 16.15 -16.87
C GLY A 44 4.79 16.71 -16.20
N TYR A 45 5.25 17.88 -16.68
CA TYR A 45 6.48 18.53 -16.22
C TYR A 45 6.29 19.46 -15.01
N ASP A 46 5.10 19.56 -14.42
CA ASP A 46 4.85 20.47 -13.29
C ASP A 46 5.59 20.01 -12.03
N PRO A 47 6.63 20.71 -11.54
CA PRO A 47 7.30 20.35 -10.29
C PRO A 47 6.44 20.60 -9.05
N GLY A 48 5.36 21.38 -9.15
CA GLY A 48 4.43 21.66 -8.05
C GLY A 48 3.62 20.43 -7.60
N GLN A 49 3.66 19.34 -8.37
CA GLN A 49 2.96 18.10 -8.03
C GLN A 49 3.59 17.33 -6.86
N PHE A 50 4.89 17.53 -6.60
CA PHE A 50 5.61 16.79 -5.56
C PHE A 50 5.32 17.37 -4.17
N PRO A 51 4.88 16.55 -3.20
CA PRO A 51 4.76 16.99 -1.82
C PRO A 51 6.15 17.33 -1.27
N SER A 52 6.25 18.36 -0.42
CA SER A 52 7.53 18.79 0.18
C SER A 52 8.21 17.72 1.04
N SER A 53 7.45 16.74 1.53
CA SER A 53 7.94 15.57 2.26
C SER A 53 8.60 14.52 1.36
N ASN A 54 8.47 14.65 0.03
CA ASN A 54 8.78 13.59 -0.94
C ASN A 54 8.05 12.27 -0.67
N LEU A 55 6.90 12.28 0.02
CA LEU A 55 6.07 11.09 0.21
C LEU A 55 5.04 10.95 -0.92
N PHE A 56 5.51 10.42 -2.04
CA PHE A 56 4.68 10.15 -3.20
C PHE A 56 4.96 8.77 -3.81
N ALA A 57 4.10 8.35 -4.73
CA ALA A 57 4.21 7.10 -5.45
C ALA A 57 3.69 7.19 -6.89
N ALA A 58 4.12 6.25 -7.74
CA ALA A 58 3.45 5.90 -8.98
C ALA A 58 2.50 4.74 -8.75
N ALA A 59 1.31 4.79 -9.34
CA ALA A 59 0.31 3.74 -9.25
C ALA A 59 0.63 2.59 -10.21
N GLY A 60 0.57 1.34 -9.72
CA GLY A 60 0.56 0.15 -10.58
C GLY A 60 -0.75 -0.01 -11.34
N ASP A 61 -0.77 -0.91 -12.32
CA ASP A 61 -1.92 -1.11 -13.21
C ASP A 61 -3.23 -1.40 -12.45
N GLY A 62 -3.14 -2.21 -11.38
CA GLY A 62 -4.29 -2.59 -10.57
C GLY A 62 -4.95 -1.44 -9.79
N ILE A 63 -4.26 -0.30 -9.60
CA ILE A 63 -4.81 0.86 -8.87
C ILE A 63 -4.78 2.15 -9.69
N TRP A 64 -4.24 2.12 -10.91
CA TRP A 64 -4.09 3.32 -11.77
C TRP A 64 -5.44 3.90 -12.20
N ASP A 65 -6.44 3.05 -12.41
CA ASP A 65 -7.82 3.42 -12.69
C ASP A 65 -7.93 4.43 -13.85
N ASN A 66 -7.22 4.16 -14.95
CA ASN A 66 -7.16 5.02 -16.14
C ASN A 66 -6.84 6.51 -15.83
N GLY A 67 -6.00 6.75 -14.82
CA GLY A 67 -5.59 8.09 -14.39
C GLY A 67 -6.47 8.70 -13.31
N ALA A 68 -7.60 8.08 -12.95
CA ALA A 68 -8.42 8.52 -11.82
C ALA A 68 -7.69 8.36 -10.47
N ALA A 69 -6.57 7.62 -10.43
CA ALA A 69 -5.68 7.54 -9.29
C ALA A 69 -4.90 8.82 -9.01
N CYS A 70 -4.74 9.72 -9.99
CA CYS A 70 -3.95 10.93 -9.82
C CYS A 70 -4.43 11.77 -8.64
N GLY A 71 -3.52 12.06 -7.70
CA GLY A 71 -3.83 12.81 -6.48
C GLY A 71 -4.51 12.02 -5.37
N ARG A 72 -4.91 10.75 -5.58
CA ARG A 72 -5.38 9.89 -4.49
C ARG A 72 -4.28 9.74 -3.44
N GLN A 73 -4.71 9.60 -2.20
CA GLN A 73 -3.81 9.45 -1.06
C GLN A 73 -4.07 8.11 -0.39
N TYR A 74 -2.98 7.45 0.00
CA TYR A 74 -3.02 6.14 0.63
C TYR A 74 -2.22 6.19 1.93
N LEU A 75 -2.76 5.57 2.97
CA LEU A 75 -1.96 5.07 4.08
C LEU A 75 -1.26 3.79 3.62
N VAL A 76 0.03 3.68 3.86
CA VAL A 76 0.86 2.54 3.41
C VAL A 76 1.77 2.11 4.55
N ARG A 77 1.89 0.79 4.76
CA ARG A 77 2.86 0.19 5.68
C ARG A 77 3.49 -1.07 5.08
N CYS A 78 4.73 -1.35 5.47
CA CYS A 78 5.41 -2.60 5.13
C CYS A 78 4.90 -3.73 6.02
N ILE A 79 4.52 -4.86 5.43
CA ILE A 79 4.04 -6.04 6.17
C ILE A 79 5.03 -7.22 6.09
N SER A 80 5.77 -7.34 4.99
CA SER A 80 6.87 -8.29 4.86
C SER A 80 7.77 -7.94 3.68
N ALA A 81 8.95 -8.55 3.62
CA ALA A 81 9.84 -8.51 2.45
C ALA A 81 10.59 -9.85 2.33
N ALA A 82 11.33 -10.03 1.23
CA ALA A 82 12.12 -11.25 1.00
C ALA A 82 13.14 -11.49 2.13
N GLN A 83 13.78 -10.44 2.62
CA GLN A 83 14.69 -10.51 3.76
C GLN A 83 13.94 -10.18 5.07
N PRO A 84 13.90 -11.10 6.05
CA PRO A 84 13.30 -10.84 7.36
C PRO A 84 13.93 -9.62 8.06
N GLY A 85 13.13 -8.87 8.79
CA GLY A 85 13.58 -7.65 9.49
C GLY A 85 13.70 -6.40 8.61
N THR A 86 13.29 -6.48 7.34
CA THR A 86 13.30 -5.32 6.42
C THR A 86 12.30 -4.23 6.83
N CYS A 87 11.06 -4.62 7.17
CA CYS A 87 10.02 -3.66 7.54
C CYS A 87 10.34 -2.96 8.86
N ILE A 88 10.12 -1.65 8.90
CA ILE A 88 10.18 -0.88 10.15
C ILE A 88 8.83 -1.06 10.87
N PRO A 89 8.81 -1.65 12.09
CA PRO A 89 7.56 -1.94 12.79
C PRO A 89 6.73 -0.69 13.08
N GLU A 90 5.39 -0.83 13.04
CA GLU A 90 4.41 0.22 13.34
C GLU A 90 4.50 1.50 12.51
N GLN A 91 5.33 1.54 11.46
CA GLN A 91 5.44 2.69 10.59
C GLN A 91 4.37 2.67 9.50
N VAL A 92 3.50 3.68 9.52
CA VAL A 92 2.52 3.98 8.47
C VAL A 92 2.84 5.35 7.90
N ILE A 93 2.81 5.48 6.58
CA ILE A 93 3.01 6.75 5.88
C ILE A 93 1.82 7.07 4.99
N GLN A 94 1.57 8.36 4.79
CA GLN A 94 0.62 8.84 3.80
C GLN A 94 1.37 9.22 2.52
N VAL A 95 1.00 8.59 1.41
CA VAL A 95 1.59 8.88 0.09
C VAL A 95 0.55 9.41 -0.87
N ARG A 96 0.96 10.31 -1.76
CA ARG A 96 0.14 10.81 -2.87
C ARG A 96 0.54 10.14 -4.19
N ILE A 97 -0.43 9.71 -4.98
CA ILE A 97 -0.18 9.23 -6.35
C ILE A 97 0.09 10.42 -7.27
N ILE A 98 1.26 10.41 -7.92
CA ILE A 98 1.68 11.46 -8.86
C ILE A 98 2.08 10.92 -10.24
N ASP A 99 2.14 9.60 -10.43
CA ASP A 99 2.55 8.99 -11.70
C ASP A 99 1.90 7.62 -11.95
N TYR A 100 2.12 7.05 -13.13
CA TYR A 100 1.74 5.68 -13.51
C TYR A 100 3.00 4.82 -13.67
N ALA A 101 3.10 3.74 -12.90
CA ALA A 101 4.29 2.89 -12.80
C ALA A 101 4.78 2.32 -14.15
N LEU A 102 3.88 2.14 -15.12
CA LEU A 102 4.22 1.63 -16.45
C LEU A 102 4.65 2.72 -17.45
N GLN A 103 4.61 3.99 -17.04
CA GLN A 103 5.01 5.15 -17.84
C GLN A 103 6.07 6.02 -17.14
N THR A 104 6.60 5.58 -16.00
CA THR A 104 7.67 6.30 -15.31
C THR A 104 8.90 6.42 -16.21
N VAL A 105 9.58 7.56 -16.15
CA VAL A 105 10.80 7.82 -16.94
C VAL A 105 11.97 6.98 -16.45
N SER A 106 12.08 6.79 -15.14
CA SER A 106 13.02 5.86 -14.54
C SER A 106 12.33 4.53 -14.27
N SER A 107 13.05 3.44 -14.55
CA SER A 107 12.55 2.10 -14.27
C SER A 107 12.45 1.87 -12.76
N PRO A 108 11.33 1.37 -12.24
CA PRO A 108 11.22 0.92 -10.87
C PRO A 108 12.25 -0.16 -10.52
N SER A 109 12.62 -0.27 -9.25
CA SER A 109 13.53 -1.35 -8.79
C SER A 109 12.95 -2.76 -8.98
N TYR A 110 11.62 -2.89 -9.08
CA TYR A 110 10.92 -4.13 -9.36
C TYR A 110 9.65 -3.85 -10.17
N GLY A 111 9.43 -4.64 -11.22
CA GLY A 111 8.29 -4.47 -12.13
C GLY A 111 6.97 -5.00 -11.56
N SER A 112 5.85 -4.59 -12.18
CA SER A 112 4.50 -5.11 -11.89
C SER A 112 4.10 -5.04 -10.41
N THR A 113 4.44 -3.94 -9.74
CA THR A 113 4.06 -3.68 -8.35
C THR A 113 2.78 -2.87 -8.24
N THR A 114 2.10 -2.98 -7.10
CA THR A 114 0.87 -2.22 -6.82
C THR A 114 1.17 -0.72 -6.66
N MET A 115 2.27 -0.36 -6.01
CA MET A 115 2.75 1.03 -5.90
C MET A 115 4.26 1.10 -6.08
N VAL A 116 4.74 2.10 -6.80
CA VAL A 116 6.18 2.40 -6.88
C VAL A 116 6.44 3.64 -6.04
N LEU A 117 6.94 3.43 -4.83
CA LEU A 117 7.14 4.47 -3.83
C LEU A 117 8.43 5.24 -4.12
N SER A 118 8.41 6.57 -4.03
CA SER A 118 9.63 7.38 -3.95
C SER A 118 10.65 6.78 -2.98
N ASP A 119 11.94 6.94 -3.25
CA ASP A 119 13.01 6.45 -2.36
C ASP A 119 12.82 6.91 -0.91
N THR A 120 12.33 8.14 -0.72
CA THR A 120 11.98 8.67 0.61
C THR A 120 10.83 7.90 1.26
N ALA A 121 9.73 7.66 0.55
CA ALA A 121 8.61 6.88 1.09
C ALA A 121 9.01 5.43 1.37
N PHE A 122 9.73 4.78 0.45
CA PHE A 122 10.20 3.40 0.61
C PHE A 122 11.11 3.26 1.84
N GLY A 123 12.13 4.13 1.95
CA GLY A 123 13.07 4.13 3.06
C GLY A 123 12.46 4.52 4.40
N THR A 124 11.30 5.17 4.41
CA THR A 124 10.59 5.48 5.66
C THR A 124 9.97 4.23 6.29
N ILE A 125 9.48 3.28 5.50
CA ILE A 125 8.79 2.06 6.01
C ILE A 125 9.66 0.79 5.96
N ALA A 126 10.85 0.85 5.35
CA ALA A 126 11.77 -0.29 5.23
C ALA A 126 13.25 0.15 5.35
N ASN A 127 14.02 -0.57 6.17
CA ASN A 127 15.46 -0.33 6.38
C ASN A 127 16.31 -1.33 5.58
N SER A 128 16.16 -1.33 4.25
CA SER A 128 16.76 -2.37 3.40
C SER A 128 17.12 -1.89 2.01
N THR A 129 18.10 -2.55 1.41
CA THR A 129 18.41 -2.49 -0.03
C THR A 129 17.47 -3.37 -0.87
N ALA A 130 16.39 -3.87 -0.27
CA ALA A 130 15.38 -4.66 -0.97
C ALA A 130 14.83 -3.89 -2.17
N THR A 131 14.73 -4.59 -3.31
CA THR A 131 14.15 -4.03 -4.53
C THR A 131 12.62 -4.01 -4.50
N SER A 132 12.00 -4.76 -3.59
CA SER A 132 10.55 -4.76 -3.37
C SER A 132 10.18 -5.20 -1.96
N MET A 133 8.95 -4.88 -1.55
CA MET A 133 8.34 -5.33 -0.30
C MET A 133 6.84 -5.58 -0.49
N ASN A 134 6.24 -6.35 0.41
CA ASN A 134 4.79 -6.47 0.52
C ASN A 134 4.28 -5.35 1.43
N ILE A 135 3.21 -4.70 1.00
CA ILE A 135 2.58 -3.60 1.71
C ILE A 135 1.13 -3.91 2.01
N GLU A 136 0.63 -3.30 3.07
CA GLU A 136 -0.78 -3.03 3.26
C GLU A 136 -1.03 -1.56 2.96
N PHE A 137 -2.13 -1.27 2.27
CA PHE A 137 -2.49 0.09 1.92
C PHE A 137 -4.01 0.33 1.98
N GLN A 138 -4.39 1.56 2.27
CA GLN A 138 -5.79 1.98 2.35
C GLN A 138 -5.94 3.39 1.81
N GLN A 139 -6.92 3.61 0.94
CA GLN A 139 -7.23 4.96 0.45
C GLN A 139 -7.88 5.80 1.57
N ILE A 140 -7.52 7.09 1.62
CA ILE A 140 -8.09 8.10 2.53
C ILE A 140 -9.28 8.81 1.86
#